data_AF-A0A2M9G281-F1
#
_entry.id   AF-A0A2M9G281-F1
#
_cell.length_a   1.000
_cell.length_b   1.000
_cell.length_c   1.000
_cell.angle_alpha   90.00
_cell.angle_beta   90.00
_cell.angle_gamma   90.00
#
_symmetry.space_group_name_H-M   'P 1'
#
loop_
_entity.id
_entity.type
_entity.pdbx_description
1 polymer ?
#
loop_
_entity_poly.entity_id
_entity_poly.type
_entity_poly.pdbx_seq_one_letter_code
_entity_poly.pdbx_strand_id
1 'polypeptide(L)'
;MELIRSDEVVAINEVIVEARDGVARLRAAADGLDTDRARRVLAEADRIDALAENLADVVRSKDDFPHAPHDETVMIEQAIARLQALFVDDGEEVLKEVAGRVDENLRDTVARVRHQVGDTAALKAMDDLRIRI
;
A
#
# COMPACT_ATOMS: atom_id res chain seq x y z
N MET A 1 10.54 -7.05 -31.02
CA MET A 1 9.26 -6.82 -30.31
C MET A 1 9.50 -5.64 -29.40
N GLU A 2 8.79 -4.54 -29.61
CA GLU A 2 8.92 -3.35 -28.76
C GLU A 2 8.48 -3.72 -27.35
N LEU A 3 9.44 -3.74 -26.44
CA LEU A 3 9.32 -4.11 -25.03
C LEU A 3 8.83 -2.90 -24.20
N ILE A 4 8.03 -2.04 -24.82
CA ILE A 4 7.51 -0.83 -24.18
C ILE A 4 6.19 -1.22 -23.54
N ARG A 5 6.20 -1.38 -22.22
CA ARG A 5 4.98 -1.53 -21.42
C ARG A 5 4.07 -0.34 -21.66
N SER A 6 2.75 -0.56 -21.63
CA SER A 6 1.82 0.56 -21.69
C SER A 6 1.97 1.43 -20.45
N ASP A 7 1.87 2.75 -20.63
CA ASP A 7 1.90 3.72 -19.52
C ASP A 7 0.86 3.38 -18.45
N GLU A 8 -0.27 2.81 -18.85
CA GLU A 8 -1.31 2.30 -17.95
C GLU A 8 -0.81 1.18 -17.02
N VAL A 9 -0.09 0.19 -17.55
CA VAL A 9 0.45 -0.92 -16.74
C VAL A 9 1.53 -0.42 -15.79
N VAL A 10 2.37 0.52 -16.24
CA VAL A 10 3.37 1.15 -15.37
C VAL A 10 2.69 1.90 -14.23
N ALA A 11 1.66 2.68 -14.53
CA ALA A 11 0.94 3.47 -13.55
C ALA A 11 0.17 2.61 -12.54
N ILE A 12 -0.48 1.52 -12.98
CA ILE A 12 -1.12 0.55 -12.07
C ILE A 12 -0.07 -0.11 -11.16
N ASN A 13 1.10 -0.46 -11.69
CA ASN A 13 2.19 -1.04 -10.90
C ASN A 13 2.72 -0.09 -9.83
N GLU A 14 2.77 1.23 -10.07
CA GLU A 14 3.12 2.21 -9.02
C GLU A 14 2.16 2.12 -7.82
N VAL A 15 0.86 2.03 -8.08
CA VAL A 15 -0.14 1.91 -7.01
C VAL A 15 -0.03 0.58 -6.27
N ILE A 16 0.21 -0.53 -6.99
CA ILE A 16 0.41 -1.85 -6.38
C ILE A 16 1.59 -1.83 -5.41
N VAL A 17 2.71 -1.22 -5.82
CA VAL A 17 3.92 -1.13 -5.00
C VAL A 17 3.64 -0.29 -3.74
N GLU A 18 3.09 0.91 -3.88
CA GLU A 18 2.80 1.77 -2.72
C GLU A 18 1.78 1.12 -1.76
N ALA A 19 0.78 0.41 -2.29
CA ALA A 19 -0.19 -0.32 -1.45
C ALA A 19 0.47 -1.44 -0.65
N ARG A 20 1.34 -2.23 -1.28
CA ARG A 20 2.05 -3.34 -0.60
C ARG A 20 3.06 -2.82 0.41
N ASP A 21 3.76 -1.73 0.12
CA ASP A 21 4.64 -1.04 1.08
C ASP A 21 3.84 -0.51 2.27
N GLY A 22 2.70 0.14 2.01
CA GLY A 22 1.77 0.60 3.02
C GLY A 22 1.31 -0.53 3.95
N VAL A 23 0.88 -1.67 3.39
CA VAL A 23 0.47 -2.86 4.14
C VAL A 23 1.60 -3.38 5.03
N ALA A 24 2.83 -3.46 4.51
CA ALA A 24 3.98 -3.91 5.28
C ALA A 24 4.26 -2.98 6.48
N ARG A 25 4.19 -1.66 6.28
CA ARG A 25 4.36 -0.67 7.36
C ARG A 25 3.26 -0.77 8.41
N LEU A 26 1.99 -0.88 7.99
CA LEU A 26 0.85 -1.00 8.90
C LEU A 26 0.94 -2.27 9.76
N ARG A 27 1.28 -3.41 9.15
CA ARG A 27 1.48 -4.69 9.87
C ARG A 27 2.65 -4.59 10.85
N ALA A 28 3.75 -3.97 10.46
CA ALA A 28 4.90 -3.78 11.34
C ALA A 28 4.60 -2.85 12.53
N ALA A 29 3.84 -1.78 12.32
CA ALA A 29 3.46 -0.84 13.37
C ALA A 29 2.41 -1.42 14.35
N ALA A 30 1.55 -2.31 13.87
CA ALA A 30 0.57 -3.02 14.70
C ALA A 30 1.16 -4.26 15.40
N ASP A 31 2.35 -4.71 15.02
CA ASP A 31 2.99 -5.90 15.58
C ASP A 31 3.23 -5.75 17.08
N GLY A 32 2.78 -6.73 17.86
CA GLY A 32 2.88 -6.71 19.32
C GLY A 32 1.92 -5.77 20.06
N LEU A 33 1.04 -5.02 19.36
CA LEU A 33 0.02 -4.20 19.99
C LEU A 33 -1.30 -4.96 20.15
N ASP A 34 -1.79 -5.12 21.38
CA ASP A 34 -3.10 -5.74 21.67
C ASP A 34 -4.17 -4.70 21.99
N THR A 35 -4.42 -3.79 21.03
CA THR A 35 -5.46 -2.76 21.15
C THR A 35 -6.51 -2.89 20.05
N ASP A 36 -7.72 -2.36 20.30
CA ASP A 36 -8.77 -2.29 19.27
C ASP A 36 -8.36 -1.45 18.06
N ARG A 37 -7.42 -0.52 18.25
CA ARG A 37 -6.84 0.26 17.17
C ARG A 37 -5.92 -0.59 16.30
N ALA A 38 -5.03 -1.37 16.90
CA ALA A 38 -4.16 -2.29 16.16
C ALA A 38 -4.96 -3.29 15.32
N ARG A 39 -6.03 -3.86 15.89
CA ARG A 39 -6.95 -4.76 15.15
C ARG A 39 -7.61 -4.07 13.95
N ARG A 40 -8.07 -2.82 14.10
CA ARG A 40 -8.64 -2.04 13.00
C ARG A 40 -7.61 -1.73 11.92
N VAL A 41 -6.38 -1.41 12.30
CA VAL A 41 -5.28 -1.18 11.35
C VAL A 41 -4.93 -2.44 10.57
N LEU A 42 -4.86 -3.59 11.23
CA LEU A 42 -4.61 -4.86 10.55
C LEU A 42 -5.74 -5.21 9.57
N ALA A 43 -7.00 -5.02 9.97
CA ALA A 43 -8.14 -5.24 9.08
C ALA A 43 -8.11 -4.31 7.86
N GLU A 44 -7.68 -3.06 8.03
CA GLU A 44 -7.53 -2.12 6.93
C GLU A 44 -6.35 -2.48 6.02
N ALA A 45 -5.23 -2.96 6.59
CA ALA A 45 -4.11 -3.48 5.83
C ALA A 45 -4.54 -4.67 4.95
N ASP A 46 -5.33 -5.61 5.48
CA ASP A 46 -5.85 -6.75 4.70
C ASP A 46 -6.78 -6.29 3.57
N ARG A 47 -7.56 -5.23 3.79
CA ARG A 47 -8.41 -4.62 2.76
C ARG A 47 -7.59 -4.01 1.62
N ILE A 48 -6.51 -3.29 1.96
CA ILE A 48 -5.60 -2.69 0.98
C ILE A 48 -4.87 -3.77 0.19
N ASP A 49 -4.41 -4.84 0.85
CA ASP A 49 -3.74 -5.98 0.24
C ASP A 49 -4.66 -6.66 -0.80
N ALA A 50 -5.93 -6.88 -0.46
CA ALA A 50 -6.93 -7.42 -1.39
C ALA A 50 -7.18 -6.50 -2.60
N LEU A 51 -7.20 -5.17 -2.40
CA LEU A 51 -7.32 -4.21 -3.50
C LEU A 51 -6.08 -4.19 -4.39
N ALA A 52 -4.88 -4.31 -3.82
CA ALA A 52 -3.63 -4.43 -4.57
C ALA A 52 -3.61 -5.72 -5.41
N GLU A 53 -4.16 -6.82 -4.90
CA GLU A 53 -4.28 -8.06 -5.68
C GLU A 53 -5.29 -7.94 -6.84
N ASN A 54 -6.41 -7.22 -6.64
CA ASN A 54 -7.33 -6.91 -7.74
C ASN A 54 -6.65 -6.09 -8.85
N LEU A 55 -5.79 -5.13 -8.48
CA LEU A 55 -4.99 -4.38 -9.45
C LEU A 55 -3.95 -5.28 -10.15
N ALA A 56 -3.35 -6.21 -9.41
CA ALA A 56 -2.42 -7.19 -9.98
C ALA A 56 -3.10 -8.09 -11.03
N ASP A 57 -4.35 -8.49 -10.81
CA ASP A 57 -5.15 -9.22 -11.79
C ASP A 57 -5.41 -8.40 -13.06
N VAL A 58 -5.61 -7.07 -12.95
CA VAL A 58 -5.72 -6.19 -14.12
C VAL A 58 -4.41 -6.19 -14.92
N VAL A 59 -3.26 -6.09 -14.25
CA VAL A 59 -1.94 -6.15 -14.91
C VAL A 59 -1.75 -7.50 -15.63
N ARG A 60 -2.07 -8.61 -14.97
CA ARG A 60 -2.00 -9.96 -15.57
C ARG A 60 -2.90 -10.10 -16.79
N SER A 61 -4.10 -9.51 -16.76
CA SER A 61 -5.04 -9.55 -17.90
C SER A 61 -4.53 -8.80 -19.14
N LYS A 62 -3.49 -7.98 -18.99
CA LYS A 62 -2.81 -7.24 -20.06
C LYS A 62 -1.51 -7.93 -20.51
N ASP A 63 -1.33 -9.21 -20.17
CA ASP A 63 -0.13 -10.02 -20.46
C ASP A 63 1.18 -9.43 -19.88
N ASP A 64 1.11 -8.74 -18.73
CA ASP A 64 2.28 -8.25 -17.97
C ASP A 64 2.28 -8.77 -16.52
N PHE A 65 3.35 -8.48 -15.77
CA PHE A 65 3.57 -8.98 -14.43
C PHE A 65 3.46 -7.86 -13.38
N PRO A 66 2.70 -8.07 -12.29
CA PRO A 66 2.60 -7.12 -11.21
C PRO A 66 3.94 -6.96 -10.50
N HIS A 67 4.34 -5.72 -10.24
CA HIS A 67 5.56 -5.44 -9.51
C HIS A 67 5.43 -5.77 -8.02
N ALA A 68 6.53 -6.28 -7.48
CA ALA A 68 6.72 -6.37 -6.05
C ALA A 68 7.44 -5.09 -5.56
N PRO A 69 7.20 -4.67 -4.32
CA PRO A 69 8.03 -3.63 -3.70
C PRO A 69 9.50 -4.05 -3.62
N HIS A 70 10.39 -3.08 -3.45
CA HIS A 70 11.82 -3.36 -3.30
C HIS A 70 12.11 -3.96 -1.93
N ASP A 71 12.55 -5.23 -1.88
CA ASP A 71 12.79 -5.99 -0.65
C ASP A 71 13.65 -5.22 0.39
N GLU A 72 14.68 -4.51 -0.06
CA GLU A 72 15.56 -3.71 0.79
C GLU A 72 14.80 -2.56 1.47
N THR A 73 13.94 -1.85 0.75
CA THR A 73 13.11 -0.77 1.27
C THR A 73 12.14 -1.28 2.33
N VAL A 74 11.45 -2.39 2.03
CA VAL A 74 10.51 -3.02 2.96
C VAL A 74 11.23 -3.44 4.25
N MET A 75 12.42 -4.05 4.14
CA MET A 75 13.20 -4.46 5.31
C MET A 75 13.63 -3.28 6.18
N ILE A 76 14.12 -2.20 5.57
CA ILE A 76 14.57 -1.00 6.30
C ILE A 76 13.37 -0.36 7.03
N GLU A 77 12.23 -0.24 6.39
CA GLU A 77 11.06 0.40 6.97
C GLU A 77 10.44 -0.42 8.10
N GLN A 78 10.41 -1.75 7.96
CA GLN A 78 10.05 -2.65 9.05
C GLN A 78 10.99 -2.50 10.25
N ALA A 79 12.29 -2.35 10.00
CA ALA A 79 13.27 -2.12 11.07
C ALA A 79 13.03 -0.78 11.77
N ILE A 80 12.73 0.29 11.01
CA ILE A 80 12.40 1.61 11.56
C ILE A 80 11.12 1.54 12.41
N ALA A 81 10.05 0.92 11.90
CA ALA A 81 8.78 0.80 12.62
C ALA A 81 8.95 0.05 13.94
N ARG A 82 9.72 -1.06 13.94
CA ARG A 82 10.05 -1.81 15.15
C ARG A 82 10.88 -0.99 16.14
N LEU A 83 11.89 -0.25 15.65
CA LEU A 83 12.67 0.65 16.50
C LEU A 83 11.78 1.72 17.14
N GLN A 84 10.90 2.36 16.36
CA GLN A 84 9.95 3.35 16.88
C GLN A 84 9.02 2.75 17.95
N ALA A 85 8.51 1.54 17.73
CA ALA A 85 7.68 0.84 18.72
C ALA A 85 8.42 0.54 20.04
N LEU A 86 9.76 0.38 20.03
CA LEU A 86 10.57 0.16 21.23
C LEU A 86 10.80 1.43 22.07
N PHE A 87 10.73 2.62 21.45
CA PHE A 87 11.08 3.89 22.09
C PHE A 87 9.86 4.74 22.49
N VAL A 88 8.64 4.28 22.22
CA VAL A 88 7.41 5.00 22.54
C VAL A 88 6.63 4.24 23.61
N ASP A 89 6.38 4.90 24.75
CA ASP A 89 5.63 4.32 25.88
C ASP A 89 4.17 3.98 25.50
N ASP A 90 3.66 4.58 24.42
CA ASP A 90 2.33 4.34 23.85
C ASP A 90 2.42 4.08 22.33
N GLY A 91 2.51 2.80 21.94
CA GLY A 91 2.56 2.38 20.54
C GLY A 91 1.37 2.83 19.69
N GLU A 92 0.28 3.33 20.28
CA GLU A 92 -0.85 3.89 19.52
C GLU A 92 -0.51 5.17 18.76
N GLU A 93 0.40 6.01 19.26
CA GLU A 93 0.81 7.23 18.56
C GLU A 93 1.65 6.92 17.32
N VAL A 94 2.54 5.93 17.41
CA VAL A 94 3.29 5.42 16.25
C VAL A 94 2.32 4.86 15.21
N LEU A 95 1.33 4.07 15.66
CA LEU A 95 0.32 3.50 14.78
C LEU A 95 -0.51 4.56 14.04
N LYS A 96 -0.86 5.67 14.73
CA LYS A 96 -1.52 6.83 14.12
C LYS A 96 -0.66 7.49 13.05
N GLU A 97 0.60 7.78 13.38
CA GLU A 97 1.52 8.45 12.47
C GLU A 97 1.75 7.61 11.22
N VAL A 98 2.07 6.32 11.39
CA VAL A 98 2.32 5.40 10.28
C VAL A 98 1.11 5.31 9.37
N ALA A 99 -0.09 5.13 9.94
CA ALA A 99 -1.28 5.02 9.13
C ALA A 99 -1.68 6.32 8.42
N GLY A 100 -1.45 7.49 9.05
CA GLY A 100 -1.63 8.78 8.40
C GLY A 100 -0.72 8.94 7.18
N ARG A 101 0.56 8.57 7.32
CA ARG A 101 1.54 8.65 6.22
C ARG A 101 1.22 7.68 5.08
N VAL A 102 0.77 6.46 5.39
CA VAL A 102 0.37 5.49 4.36
C VAL A 102 -0.85 5.99 3.58
N ASP A 103 -1.85 6.55 4.27
CA ASP A 103 -3.06 7.10 3.62
C ASP A 103 -2.73 8.31 2.73
N GLU A 104 -1.83 9.20 3.16
CA GLU A 104 -1.36 10.34 2.37
C GLU A 104 -0.63 9.86 1.10
N ASN A 105 0.38 9.01 1.25
CA ASN A 105 1.15 8.49 0.10
C ASN A 105 0.28 7.77 -0.92
N LEU A 106 -0.66 6.94 -0.45
CA LEU A 106 -1.58 6.20 -1.33
C LEU A 106 -2.47 7.16 -2.11
N ARG A 107 -3.04 8.18 -1.46
CA ARG A 107 -3.85 9.18 -2.14
C ARG A 107 -3.07 9.97 -3.18
N ASP A 108 -1.86 10.39 -2.85
CA ASP A 108 -1.01 11.14 -3.77
C ASP A 108 -0.61 10.29 -4.98
N THR A 109 -0.27 9.02 -4.75
CA THR A 109 0.08 8.08 -5.81
C THR A 109 -1.13 7.79 -6.71
N VAL A 110 -2.30 7.51 -6.14
CA VAL A 110 -3.54 7.31 -6.91
C VAL A 110 -3.91 8.58 -7.69
N ALA A 111 -3.82 9.76 -7.09
CA ALA A 111 -4.12 11.03 -7.75
C ALA A 111 -3.19 11.28 -8.95
N ARG A 112 -1.89 10.98 -8.81
CA ARG A 112 -0.90 11.08 -9.89
C ARG A 112 -1.22 10.10 -11.03
N VAL A 113 -1.51 8.85 -10.68
CA VAL A 113 -1.76 7.75 -11.63
C VAL A 113 -3.10 7.88 -12.36
N ARG A 114 -4.12 8.48 -11.72
CA ARG A 114 -5.45 8.68 -12.30
C ARG A 114 -5.43 9.44 -13.63
N HIS A 115 -4.45 10.31 -13.86
CA HIS A 115 -4.31 11.04 -15.13
C HIS A 115 -3.75 10.19 -16.27
N GLN A 116 -3.16 9.03 -15.96
CA GLN A 116 -2.50 8.13 -16.90
C GLN A 116 -3.34 6.87 -17.20
N VAL A 117 -4.22 6.50 -16.28
CA VAL A 117 -5.14 5.36 -16.42
C VAL A 117 -6.50 5.89 -16.88
N GLY A 118 -6.99 5.40 -18.03
CA GLY A 118 -8.34 5.72 -18.51
C GLY A 118 -9.44 5.18 -17.59
N ASP A 119 -10.70 5.57 -17.84
CA ASP A 119 -11.85 5.13 -17.04
C ASP A 119 -12.06 3.61 -17.18
N THR A 120 -11.56 2.85 -16.20
CA THR A 120 -11.39 1.40 -16.23
C THR A 120 -11.70 0.78 -14.87
N ALA A 121 -11.83 -0.56 -14.81
CA ALA A 121 -12.01 -1.30 -13.56
C ALA A 121 -10.86 -1.05 -12.55
N ALA A 122 -9.65 -0.73 -13.03
CA ALA A 122 -8.52 -0.35 -12.19
C ALA A 122 -8.78 0.96 -11.44
N LEU A 123 -9.36 1.98 -12.11
CA LEU A 123 -9.68 3.26 -11.50
C LEU A 123 -10.65 3.10 -10.33
N LYS A 124 -11.66 2.23 -10.48
CA LYS A 124 -12.62 1.93 -9.42
C LYS A 124 -11.95 1.24 -8.21
N ALA A 125 -11.06 0.29 -8.45
CA ALA A 125 -10.31 -0.35 -7.37
C ALA A 125 -9.38 0.64 -6.64
N MET A 126 -8.80 1.60 -7.37
CA MET A 126 -7.97 2.66 -6.79
C MET A 126 -8.78 3.62 -5.92
N ASP A 127 -10.01 3.95 -6.30
CA ASP A 127 -10.88 4.83 -5.50
C ASP A 127 -11.24 4.25 -4.14
N ASP A 128 -11.21 2.92 -4.03
CA ASP A 128 -11.48 2.21 -2.79
C ASP A 128 -10.24 2.13 -1.86
N LEU A 129 -9.03 2.50 -2.29
CA LEU A 129 -7.75 2.39 -1.53
C LEU A 129 -7.55 3.43 -0.40
N ARG A 130 -8.63 3.88 0.26
CA ARG A 130 -8.55 4.88 1.34
C ARG A 130 -8.59 4.25 2.74
N ILE A 131 -7.63 4.57 3.62
CA ILE A 131 -7.63 4.09 5.01
C ILE A 131 -8.82 4.67 5.80
N ARG A 132 -9.50 3.84 6.62
CA ARG A 132 -10.75 4.20 7.36
C ARG A 132 -10.70 3.94 8.88
N ILE A 133 -9.53 4.07 9.49
CA ILE A 133 -9.28 3.71 10.91
C ILE A 133 -9.58 4.82 11.92
#